data_AF-A0A2J7PN49-F1
#
_entry.id   AF-A0A2J7PN49-F1
#
_cell.length_a   1.000
_cell.length_b   1.000
_cell.length_c   1.000
_cell.angle_alpha   90.00
_cell.angle_beta   90.00
_cell.angle_gamma   90.00
#
_symmetry.space_group_name_H-M   'P 1'
#
loop_
_entity.id
_entity.type
_entity.pdbx_description
1 polymer ?
#
loop_
_entity_poly.entity_id
_entity_poly.type
_entity_poly.pdbx_seq_one_letter_code
_entity_poly.pdbx_strand_id
1 'polypeptide(L)'
;MANWETWNPDPVDADPSKTSKSRRTSDIISMLVNVYGSKELFVNEYRTLLADRLLSQFSYNTEKEIRYLELLKLRFGESQLHYCEVMLKDVYDSKRINAHLHSDPNFNLDRQQFPSMAMILSAQFWPPFKEETLELPSFVKEHLQIYTKAFETLKGNRTLSWKPHLGSVNIDIELKDRKINLTVSPTHATIIWHFQTKNQWTVEELSQLMHVPATVLRRKIAFWQSQGMLREVSTDSFLLVEESATRSRCPVAPDMVCEDEETESAMASAHDQREEELQVFWSYIVGMLTNLDLMPLDRIHQMLKMFASQGPTAVECSLQELRHFLDRKVREHKLLFSGGFYRLPKS
;
A
#
# COMPACT_ATOMS: atom_id res chain seq x y z
N MET A 1 4.90 -8.21 -45.86
CA MET A 1 5.17 -7.24 -46.94
C MET A 1 4.15 -6.12 -46.79
N ALA A 2 4.56 -4.86 -46.72
CA ALA A 2 3.63 -3.74 -46.55
C ALA A 2 2.92 -3.47 -47.89
N ASN A 3 1.58 -3.40 -47.87
CA ASN A 3 0.77 -3.08 -49.06
C ASN A 3 1.17 -1.69 -49.59
N TRP A 4 1.70 -1.64 -50.81
CA TRP A 4 2.15 -0.43 -51.48
C TRP A 4 0.98 0.50 -51.86
N GLU A 5 -0.23 -0.05 -51.96
CA GLU A 5 -1.46 0.67 -52.29
C GLU A 5 -1.94 1.64 -51.19
N THR A 6 -1.49 1.46 -49.93
CA THR A 6 -1.89 2.31 -48.79
C THR A 6 -0.78 3.26 -48.33
N TRP A 7 0.33 3.32 -49.07
CA TRP A 7 1.44 4.21 -48.77
C TRP A 7 1.16 5.63 -49.29
N ASN A 8 1.24 6.62 -48.40
CA ASN A 8 1.07 8.03 -48.74
C ASN A 8 2.29 8.82 -48.23
N PRO A 9 2.80 9.80 -48.99
CA PRO A 9 3.97 10.58 -48.59
C PRO A 9 3.66 11.45 -47.36
N ASP A 10 4.72 11.85 -46.68
CA ASP A 10 4.62 12.74 -45.52
C ASP A 10 4.21 14.16 -45.95
N PRO A 11 3.38 14.86 -45.15
CA PRO A 11 2.98 16.25 -45.42
C PRO A 11 4.19 17.19 -45.35
N VAL A 12 4.07 18.35 -46.00
CA VAL A 12 5.17 19.33 -46.17
C VAL A 12 5.72 19.89 -44.85
N ASP A 13 4.92 19.90 -43.79
CA ASP A 13 5.31 20.39 -42.45
C ASP A 13 5.90 19.28 -41.55
N ALA A 14 6.17 18.11 -42.11
CA ALA A 14 6.71 16.97 -41.37
C ALA A 14 8.19 17.18 -41.01
N ASP A 15 8.52 17.00 -39.73
CA ASP A 15 9.91 16.97 -39.26
C ASP A 15 10.72 15.90 -40.03
N PRO A 16 11.76 16.30 -40.80
CA PRO A 16 12.55 15.38 -41.63
C PRO A 16 13.36 14.37 -40.80
N SER A 17 13.52 14.59 -39.48
CA SER A 17 14.17 13.65 -38.59
C SER A 17 13.28 12.46 -38.17
N LYS A 18 11.96 12.52 -38.43
CA LYS A 18 10.98 11.50 -37.99
C LYS A 18 10.21 10.92 -39.18
N THR A 19 10.34 9.61 -39.38
CA THR A 19 9.63 8.90 -40.47
C THR A 19 8.12 8.83 -40.25
N SER A 20 7.33 8.80 -41.34
CA SER A 20 5.87 8.58 -41.33
C SER A 20 5.40 7.43 -40.43
N LYS A 21 6.18 6.33 -40.39
CA LYS A 21 5.89 5.17 -39.53
C LYS A 21 6.00 5.53 -38.05
N SER A 22 7.02 6.30 -37.66
CA SER A 22 7.20 6.76 -36.28
C SER A 22 6.07 7.67 -35.78
N ARG A 23 5.45 8.47 -36.67
CA ARG A 23 4.27 9.30 -36.36
C ARG A 23 2.97 8.50 -36.26
N ARG A 24 2.78 7.47 -37.10
CA ARG A 24 1.58 6.61 -37.05
C ARG A 24 1.61 5.60 -35.90
N THR A 25 2.79 5.27 -35.38
CA THR A 25 2.98 4.34 -34.25
C THR A 25 3.34 5.06 -32.95
N SER A 26 3.05 6.36 -32.78
CA SER A 26 3.11 7.00 -31.46
C SER A 26 1.95 6.47 -30.62
N ASP A 27 2.04 5.20 -30.26
CA ASP A 27 1.13 4.51 -29.37
C ASP A 27 1.14 5.29 -28.06
N ILE A 28 -0.03 5.57 -27.50
CA ILE A 28 -0.19 6.29 -26.22
C ILE A 28 0.70 5.63 -25.16
N ILE A 29 0.82 4.31 -25.23
CA ILE A 29 1.70 3.52 -24.35
C ILE A 29 3.18 3.79 -24.62
N SER A 30 3.61 3.91 -25.88
CA SER A 30 5.00 4.30 -26.20
C SER A 30 5.30 5.73 -25.76
N MET A 31 4.32 6.62 -25.84
CA MET A 31 4.43 7.97 -25.29
C MET A 31 4.56 7.93 -23.76
N LEU A 32 3.73 7.15 -23.06
CA LEU A 32 3.81 6.97 -21.61
C LEU A 32 5.15 6.36 -21.19
N VAL A 33 5.61 5.30 -21.85
CA VAL A 33 6.93 4.69 -21.56
C VAL A 33 8.08 5.68 -21.79
N ASN A 34 7.99 6.54 -22.80
CA ASN A 34 8.97 7.60 -23.03
C ASN A 34 8.91 8.70 -21.94
N VAL A 35 7.73 8.99 -21.38
CA VAL A 35 7.56 9.95 -20.27
C VAL A 35 8.13 9.37 -18.96
N TYR A 36 7.89 8.09 -18.68
CA TYR A 36 8.42 7.41 -17.49
C TYR A 36 9.89 7.01 -17.61
N GLY A 37 10.49 7.11 -18.80
CA GLY A 37 11.91 6.83 -19.05
C GLY A 37 12.25 5.35 -19.22
N SER A 38 11.52 4.43 -18.56
CA SER A 38 11.73 2.98 -18.74
C SER A 38 10.43 2.17 -18.65
N LYS A 39 10.44 0.97 -19.24
CA LYS A 39 9.32 0.01 -19.12
C LYS A 39 9.13 -0.49 -17.69
N GLU A 40 10.23 -0.66 -16.96
CA GLU A 40 10.22 -1.19 -15.59
C GLU A 40 9.56 -0.21 -14.61
N LEU A 41 9.85 1.08 -14.74
CA LEU A 41 9.20 2.12 -13.95
C LEU A 41 7.69 2.13 -14.19
N PHE A 42 7.26 2.05 -15.45
CA PHE A 42 5.84 1.96 -15.78
C PHE A 42 5.16 0.73 -15.15
N VAL A 43 5.81 -0.44 -15.23
CA VAL A 43 5.26 -1.68 -14.66
C VAL A 43 5.18 -1.59 -13.12
N ASN A 44 6.17 -0.98 -12.46
CA ASN A 44 6.16 -0.78 -11.02
C ASN A 44 5.04 0.16 -10.57
N GLU A 45 4.85 1.29 -11.28
CA GLU A 45 3.73 2.21 -11.01
C GLU A 45 2.38 1.55 -11.27
N TYR A 46 2.26 0.79 -12.36
CA TYR A 46 1.05 0.01 -12.64
C TYR A 46 0.75 -1.01 -11.54
N ARG A 47 1.79 -1.69 -11.03
CA ARG A 47 1.66 -2.65 -9.92
C ARG A 47 1.15 -1.97 -8.64
N THR A 48 1.71 -0.82 -8.27
CA THR A 48 1.27 -0.02 -7.11
C THR A 48 -0.18 0.43 -7.27
N LEU A 49 -0.53 0.95 -8.45
CA LEU A 49 -1.89 1.39 -8.77
C LEU A 49 -2.88 0.22 -8.73
N LEU A 50 -2.52 -0.93 -9.28
CA LEU A 50 -3.36 -2.12 -9.24
C LEU A 50 -3.59 -2.57 -7.80
N ALA A 51 -2.56 -2.55 -6.95
CA ALA A 51 -2.66 -2.90 -5.54
C ALA A 51 -3.68 -2.00 -4.82
N ASP A 52 -3.56 -0.68 -4.98
CA ASP A 52 -4.47 0.29 -4.37
C ASP A 52 -5.93 0.11 -4.84
N ARG A 53 -6.13 -0.17 -6.14
CA ARG A 53 -7.49 -0.42 -6.67
C ARG A 53 -8.12 -1.70 -6.13
N LEU A 54 -7.34 -2.77 -6.04
CA LEU A 54 -7.83 -4.06 -5.52
C LEU A 54 -8.19 -3.95 -4.02
N LEU A 55 -7.42 -3.19 -3.25
CA LEU A 55 -7.67 -3.00 -1.82
C LEU A 55 -8.82 -2.02 -1.55
N SER A 56 -8.91 -0.91 -2.28
CA SER A 56 -9.94 0.13 -2.05
C SER A 56 -11.36 -0.32 -2.38
N GLN A 57 -11.53 -1.18 -3.40
CA GLN A 57 -12.86 -1.59 -3.83
C GLN A 57 -13.50 -2.60 -2.88
N PHE A 58 -12.70 -3.32 -2.07
CA PHE A 58 -13.13 -4.45 -1.22
C PHE A 58 -14.11 -5.42 -1.92
N SER A 59 -14.08 -5.44 -3.25
CA SER A 59 -15.02 -6.17 -4.11
C SER A 59 -14.22 -7.11 -5.00
N TYR A 60 -14.77 -8.30 -5.24
CA TYR A 60 -14.11 -9.31 -6.07
C TYR A 60 -14.32 -9.08 -7.58
N ASN A 61 -14.71 -7.89 -8.01
CA ASN A 61 -14.96 -7.59 -9.43
C ASN A 61 -13.65 -7.21 -10.14
N THR A 62 -12.91 -8.22 -10.59
CA THR A 62 -11.60 -8.04 -11.24
C THR A 62 -11.65 -8.11 -12.76
N GLU A 63 -12.83 -8.21 -13.39
CA GLU A 63 -12.95 -8.41 -14.85
C GLU A 63 -12.27 -7.31 -15.68
N LYS A 64 -12.43 -6.05 -15.25
CA LYS A 64 -11.82 -4.90 -15.93
C LYS A 64 -10.30 -4.94 -15.82
N GLU A 65 -9.79 -5.27 -14.63
CA GLU A 65 -8.35 -5.32 -14.35
C GLU A 65 -7.68 -6.49 -15.09
N ILE A 66 -8.36 -7.63 -15.21
CA ILE A 66 -7.91 -8.77 -16.03
C ILE A 66 -7.79 -8.33 -17.50
N ARG A 67 -8.81 -7.67 -18.05
CA ARG A 67 -8.77 -7.19 -19.44
C ARG A 67 -7.66 -6.17 -19.67
N TYR A 68 -7.42 -5.24 -18.74
CA TYR A 68 -6.32 -4.29 -18.84
C TYR A 68 -4.95 -4.99 -18.78
N LEU A 69 -4.81 -5.99 -17.92
CA LEU A 69 -3.60 -6.79 -17.83
C LEU A 69 -3.33 -7.56 -19.14
N GLU A 70 -4.34 -8.18 -19.75
CA GLU A 70 -4.22 -8.88 -21.03
C GLU A 70 -3.74 -7.96 -22.17
N LEU A 71 -4.30 -6.75 -22.25
CA LEU A 71 -3.87 -5.75 -23.23
C LEU A 71 -2.42 -5.30 -23.02
N LEU A 72 -2.01 -5.15 -21.76
CA LEU A 72 -0.62 -4.81 -21.41
C LEU A 72 0.34 -5.97 -21.73
N LYS A 73 -0.07 -7.23 -21.50
CA LYS A 73 0.72 -8.42 -21.86
C LYS A 73 1.05 -8.49 -23.35
N LEU A 74 0.12 -8.09 -24.22
CA LEU A 74 0.37 -8.02 -25.67
C LEU A 74 1.48 -7.02 -26.07
N ARG A 75 1.76 -6.03 -25.22
CA ARG A 75 2.73 -4.96 -25.51
C ARG A 75 4.07 -5.14 -24.79
N PHE A 76 4.04 -5.50 -23.52
CA PHE A 76 5.22 -5.60 -22.66
C PHE A 76 5.77 -7.03 -22.55
N GLY A 77 4.97 -8.04 -22.93
CA GLY A 77 5.28 -9.44 -22.71
C GLY A 77 4.80 -9.93 -21.34
N GLU A 78 4.70 -11.24 -21.19
CA GLU A 78 4.11 -11.88 -19.99
C GLU A 78 5.03 -11.81 -18.77
N SER A 79 6.36 -11.88 -18.96
CA SER A 79 7.33 -11.98 -17.86
C SER A 79 7.32 -10.76 -16.93
N GLN A 80 7.20 -9.55 -17.49
CA GLN A 80 7.23 -8.30 -16.71
C GLN A 80 5.95 -8.11 -15.88
N LEU A 81 4.83 -8.67 -16.33
CA LEU A 81 3.51 -8.50 -15.71
C LEU A 81 3.09 -9.66 -14.82
N HIS A 82 4.00 -10.62 -14.61
CA HIS A 82 3.75 -11.79 -13.78
C HIS A 82 3.31 -11.43 -12.36
N TYR A 83 3.91 -10.41 -11.75
CA TYR A 83 3.52 -9.92 -10.42
C TYR A 83 2.05 -9.49 -10.36
N CYS A 84 1.60 -8.70 -11.34
CA CYS A 84 0.21 -8.23 -11.41
C CYS A 84 -0.79 -9.37 -11.64
N GLU A 85 -0.40 -10.39 -12.39
CA GLU A 85 -1.22 -11.60 -12.58
C GLU A 85 -1.39 -12.38 -11.28
N VAL A 86 -0.31 -12.56 -10.52
CA VAL A 86 -0.38 -13.23 -9.21
C VAL A 86 -1.25 -12.44 -8.24
N MET A 87 -1.18 -11.10 -8.24
CA MET A 87 -2.07 -10.26 -7.41
C MET A 87 -3.55 -10.48 -7.72
N LEU A 88 -3.93 -10.55 -9.01
CA LEU A 88 -5.32 -10.84 -9.40
C LEU A 88 -5.75 -12.25 -9.01
N LYS A 89 -4.83 -13.22 -9.13
CA LYS A 89 -5.06 -14.59 -8.70
C LYS A 89 -5.28 -14.68 -7.19
N ASP A 90 -4.48 -13.97 -6.39
CA ASP A 90 -4.62 -13.92 -4.93
C ASP A 90 -6.03 -13.46 -4.53
N VAL A 91 -6.57 -12.41 -5.17
CA VAL A 91 -7.93 -11.91 -4.90
C VAL A 91 -8.98 -12.97 -5.23
N TYR A 92 -8.83 -13.68 -6.34
CA TYR A 92 -9.74 -14.76 -6.72
C TYR A 92 -9.66 -15.96 -5.77
N ASP A 93 -8.44 -16.40 -5.43
CA ASP A 93 -8.22 -17.51 -4.51
C ASP A 93 -8.70 -17.15 -3.09
N SER A 94 -8.54 -15.90 -2.66
CA SER A 94 -9.09 -15.39 -1.41
C SER A 94 -10.61 -15.51 -1.37
N LYS A 95 -11.34 -15.17 -2.45
CA LYS A 95 -12.80 -15.36 -2.52
C LYS A 95 -13.19 -16.83 -2.28
N ARG A 96 -12.46 -17.75 -2.92
CA ARG A 96 -12.73 -19.19 -2.80
C ARG A 96 -12.44 -19.71 -1.41
N ILE A 97 -11.35 -19.27 -0.79
CA ILE A 97 -10.97 -19.65 0.56
C ILE A 97 -12.01 -19.14 1.57
N ASN A 98 -12.41 -17.87 1.48
CA ASN A 98 -13.47 -17.34 2.35
C ASN A 98 -14.77 -18.15 2.22
N ALA A 99 -15.22 -18.41 0.99
CA ALA A 99 -16.44 -19.19 0.77
C ALA A 99 -16.34 -20.59 1.37
N HIS A 100 -15.16 -21.23 1.28
CA HIS A 100 -14.95 -22.55 1.85
C HIS A 100 -14.92 -22.53 3.39
N LEU A 101 -14.23 -21.57 3.98
CA LEU A 101 -14.13 -21.43 5.43
C LEU A 101 -15.50 -21.15 6.06
N HIS A 102 -16.33 -20.31 5.45
CA HIS A 102 -17.70 -20.05 5.89
C HIS A 102 -18.65 -21.21 5.62
N SER A 103 -18.38 -22.07 4.61
CA SER A 103 -19.24 -23.22 4.34
C SER A 103 -19.06 -24.38 5.33
N ASP A 104 -17.92 -24.45 6.02
CA ASP A 104 -17.61 -25.55 6.93
C ASP A 104 -17.97 -25.18 8.39
N PRO A 105 -19.02 -25.80 8.96
CA PRO A 105 -19.49 -25.48 10.30
C PRO A 105 -18.47 -25.84 11.40
N ASN A 106 -17.45 -26.65 11.11
CA ASN A 106 -16.42 -27.03 12.09
C ASN A 106 -15.56 -25.84 12.53
N PHE A 107 -15.42 -24.82 11.69
CA PHE A 107 -14.60 -23.64 12.00
C PHE A 107 -15.29 -22.63 12.91
N ASN A 108 -16.58 -22.81 13.22
CA ASN A 108 -17.40 -21.93 14.06
C ASN A 108 -17.41 -20.44 13.63
N LEU A 109 -17.07 -20.15 12.36
CA LEU A 109 -17.09 -18.78 11.81
C LEU A 109 -18.51 -18.20 11.78
N ASP A 110 -19.51 -19.02 11.44
CA ASP A 110 -20.93 -18.62 11.44
C ASP A 110 -21.51 -18.35 12.83
N ARG A 111 -20.83 -18.80 13.89
CA ARG A 111 -21.28 -18.60 15.29
C ARG A 111 -20.74 -17.32 15.90
N GLN A 112 -19.91 -16.59 15.16
CA GLN A 112 -19.34 -15.34 15.65
C GLN A 112 -20.36 -14.20 15.56
N GLN A 113 -20.14 -13.13 16.34
CA GLN A 113 -21.14 -12.06 16.47
C GLN A 113 -21.29 -11.22 15.19
N PHE A 114 -20.31 -11.27 14.29
CA PHE A 114 -20.34 -10.56 13.01
C PHE A 114 -19.67 -11.39 11.91
N PRO A 115 -20.10 -11.25 10.64
CA PRO A 115 -19.44 -11.92 9.54
C PRO A 115 -18.08 -11.28 9.25
N SER A 116 -17.01 -12.07 9.19
CA SER A 116 -15.68 -11.61 8.77
C SER A 116 -15.29 -12.15 7.42
N MET A 117 -14.73 -11.30 6.58
CA MET A 117 -14.10 -11.70 5.32
C MET A 117 -12.66 -11.21 5.29
N ALA A 118 -11.72 -12.04 4.86
CA ALA A 118 -10.32 -11.68 4.80
C ALA A 118 -9.80 -11.70 3.36
N MET A 119 -9.15 -10.63 2.92
CA MET A 119 -8.40 -10.64 1.67
C MET A 119 -7.02 -11.24 1.91
N ILE A 120 -6.77 -12.41 1.33
CA ILE A 120 -5.55 -13.20 1.58
C ILE A 120 -4.59 -12.98 0.42
N LEU A 121 -3.44 -12.35 0.70
CA LEU A 121 -2.52 -11.85 -0.31
C LEU A 121 -1.12 -12.44 -0.16
N SER A 122 -0.42 -12.64 -1.27
CA SER A 122 0.95 -13.16 -1.29
C SER A 122 1.96 -12.03 -1.10
N ALA A 123 2.58 -11.93 0.08
CA ALA A 123 3.47 -10.82 0.44
C ALA A 123 4.62 -10.53 -0.54
N GLN A 124 5.13 -11.54 -1.27
CA GLN A 124 6.25 -11.37 -2.21
C GLN A 124 5.87 -10.72 -3.54
N PHE A 125 4.58 -10.78 -3.92
CA PHE A 125 4.13 -10.34 -5.25
C PHE A 125 3.48 -8.95 -5.23
N TRP A 126 3.00 -8.55 -4.05
CA TRP A 126 2.44 -7.23 -3.82
C TRP A 126 3.57 -6.24 -3.53
N PRO A 127 3.42 -4.95 -3.92
CA PRO A 127 4.32 -3.92 -3.42
C PRO A 127 4.27 -3.87 -1.88
N PRO A 128 5.28 -3.29 -1.23
CA PRO A 128 5.30 -3.19 0.23
C PRO A 128 4.15 -2.30 0.72
N PHE A 129 3.43 -2.79 1.72
CA PHE A 129 2.34 -2.06 2.38
C PHE A 129 2.91 -1.05 3.37
N LYS A 130 2.15 0.02 3.64
CA LYS A 130 2.48 0.91 4.76
C LYS A 130 2.51 0.14 6.08
N GLU A 131 3.45 0.49 6.94
CA GLU A 131 3.52 -0.06 8.29
C GLU A 131 2.87 0.89 9.27
N GLU A 132 1.64 0.56 9.67
CA GLU A 132 0.96 1.23 10.78
C GLU A 132 0.61 0.24 11.88
N THR A 133 0.96 0.63 13.11
CA THR A 133 0.58 -0.08 14.32
C THR A 133 -0.83 0.31 14.73
N LEU A 134 -1.70 -0.69 14.86
CA LEU A 134 -3.05 -0.51 15.36
C LEU A 134 -3.37 -1.63 16.34
N GLU A 135 -3.61 -1.25 17.58
CA GLU A 135 -4.09 -2.17 18.61
C GLU A 135 -5.61 -2.30 18.52
N LEU A 136 -6.08 -3.45 18.01
CA LEU A 136 -7.51 -3.74 17.89
C LEU A 136 -8.15 -4.12 19.23
N PRO A 137 -9.46 -3.89 19.41
CA PRO A 137 -10.20 -4.39 20.56
C PRO A 137 -10.06 -5.91 20.73
N SER A 138 -10.01 -6.39 21.98
CA SER A 138 -9.80 -7.81 22.31
C SER A 138 -10.79 -8.74 21.62
N PHE A 139 -12.06 -8.35 21.57
CA PHE A 139 -13.12 -9.10 20.90
C PHE A 139 -12.83 -9.33 19.40
N VAL A 140 -12.32 -8.31 18.69
CA VAL A 140 -11.94 -8.44 17.27
C VAL A 140 -10.69 -9.33 17.14
N LYS A 141 -9.74 -9.23 18.07
CA LYS A 141 -8.54 -10.07 18.07
C LYS A 141 -8.87 -11.55 18.22
N GLU A 142 -9.76 -11.90 19.15
CA GLU A 142 -10.24 -13.28 19.32
C GLU A 142 -10.90 -13.81 18.04
N HIS A 143 -11.70 -12.96 17.40
CA HIS A 143 -12.34 -13.27 16.13
C HIS A 143 -11.32 -13.58 15.01
N LEU A 144 -10.31 -12.72 14.85
CA LEU A 144 -9.22 -12.91 13.89
C LEU A 144 -8.39 -14.16 14.19
N GLN A 145 -8.19 -14.51 15.46
CA GLN A 145 -7.50 -15.74 15.85
C GLN A 145 -8.28 -17.01 15.45
N ILE A 146 -9.61 -17.01 15.59
CA ILE A 146 -10.45 -18.12 15.13
C ILE A 146 -10.33 -18.29 13.62
N TYR A 147 -10.42 -17.18 12.86
CA TYR A 147 -10.21 -17.20 11.42
C TYR A 147 -8.82 -17.72 11.04
N THR A 148 -7.78 -17.29 11.77
CA THR A 148 -6.40 -17.73 11.54
C THR A 148 -6.24 -19.24 11.73
N LYS A 149 -6.81 -19.81 12.81
CA LYS A 149 -6.80 -21.25 13.06
C LYS A 149 -7.54 -22.04 11.98
N ALA A 150 -8.68 -21.53 11.51
CA ALA A 150 -9.43 -22.13 10.41
C ALA A 150 -8.61 -22.16 9.12
N PHE A 151 -7.92 -21.05 8.81
CA PHE A 151 -7.01 -20.98 7.66
C PHE A 151 -5.82 -21.93 7.78
N GLU A 152 -5.18 -22.00 8.94
CA GLU A 152 -4.05 -22.91 9.22
C GLU A 152 -4.44 -24.38 9.04
N THR A 153 -5.67 -24.74 9.41
CA THR A 153 -6.21 -26.10 9.21
C THR A 153 -6.37 -26.43 7.72
N LEU A 154 -6.78 -25.44 6.92
CA LEU A 154 -7.01 -25.60 5.48
C LEU A 154 -5.70 -25.61 4.66
N LYS A 155 -4.76 -24.72 4.97
CA LYS A 155 -3.53 -24.47 4.20
C LYS A 155 -2.28 -24.78 5.02
N GLY A 156 -2.32 -25.89 5.77
CA GLY A 156 -1.30 -26.30 6.74
C GLY A 156 0.13 -26.02 6.28
N ASN A 157 0.94 -25.45 7.18
CA ASN A 157 2.26 -24.81 6.98
C ASN A 157 2.27 -23.31 6.62
N ARG A 158 1.11 -22.65 6.59
CA ARG A 158 1.00 -21.19 6.38
C ARG A 158 0.22 -20.54 7.52
N THR A 159 0.68 -19.40 7.97
CA THR A 159 0.00 -18.56 8.98
C THR A 159 -0.35 -17.21 8.38
N LEU A 160 -1.32 -16.51 8.98
CA LEU A 160 -1.75 -15.19 8.51
C LEU A 160 -1.07 -14.09 9.33
N SER A 161 -0.50 -13.11 8.63
CA SER A 161 -0.08 -11.84 9.21
C SER A 161 -1.13 -10.79 8.85
N TRP A 162 -1.86 -10.30 9.86
CA TRP A 162 -2.91 -9.31 9.64
C TRP A 162 -2.31 -7.91 9.49
N LYS A 163 -2.87 -7.11 8.57
CA LYS A 163 -2.62 -5.67 8.43
C LYS A 163 -3.93 -4.91 8.73
N PRO A 164 -4.26 -4.69 10.02
CA PRO A 164 -5.55 -4.17 10.43
C PRO A 164 -5.91 -2.81 9.84
N HIS A 165 -4.94 -1.91 9.66
CA HIS A 165 -5.20 -0.55 9.19
C HIS A 165 -5.74 -0.50 7.74
N LEU A 166 -5.51 -1.53 6.92
CA LEU A 166 -5.99 -1.61 5.52
C LEU A 166 -7.38 -2.23 5.37
N GLY A 167 -8.05 -2.58 6.48
CA GLY A 167 -9.36 -3.20 6.44
C GLY A 167 -10.50 -2.21 6.16
N SER A 168 -11.71 -2.76 6.05
CA SER A 168 -12.96 -2.01 6.05
C SER A 168 -13.96 -2.70 6.96
N VAL A 169 -14.69 -1.92 7.77
CA VAL A 169 -15.63 -2.42 8.77
C VAL A 169 -16.97 -1.72 8.59
N ASN A 170 -18.03 -2.51 8.52
CA ASN A 170 -19.40 -2.01 8.62
C ASN A 170 -19.80 -1.99 10.09
N ILE A 171 -20.15 -0.82 10.60
CA ILE A 171 -20.57 -0.64 11.98
C ILE A 171 -21.97 -0.02 12.05
N ASP A 172 -22.77 -0.56 12.95
CA ASP A 172 -24.06 -0.01 13.35
C ASP A 172 -23.90 0.68 14.70
N ILE A 173 -24.04 2.00 14.70
CA ILE A 173 -23.93 2.82 15.90
C ILE A 173 -25.33 3.22 16.34
N GLU A 174 -25.72 2.77 17.54
CA GLU A 174 -26.96 3.16 18.19
C GLU A 174 -26.68 4.24 19.24
N LEU A 175 -27.09 5.47 18.93
CA LEU A 175 -27.11 6.60 19.85
C LEU A 175 -28.52 6.73 20.45
N LYS A 176 -28.68 7.62 21.44
CA LYS A 176 -29.99 7.84 22.09
C LYS A 176 -31.06 8.35 21.14
N ASP A 177 -30.68 9.14 20.14
CA ASP A 177 -31.59 9.81 19.22
C ASP A 177 -31.66 9.16 17.82
N ARG A 178 -30.64 8.39 17.41
CA ARG A 178 -30.53 7.84 16.05
C ARG A 178 -29.73 6.54 15.98
N LYS A 179 -30.02 5.75 14.94
CA LYS A 179 -29.17 4.63 14.50
C LYS A 179 -28.49 5.01 13.19
N ILE A 180 -27.19 4.80 13.13
CA ILE A 180 -26.35 5.13 11.97
C ILE A 180 -25.61 3.87 11.53
N ASN A 181 -25.73 3.52 10.26
CA ASN A 181 -24.92 2.48 9.62
C ASN A 181 -23.83 3.17 8.79
N LEU A 182 -22.56 2.83 9.03
CA LEU A 182 -21.43 3.38 8.30
C LEU A 182 -20.41 2.29 7.96
N THR A 183 -19.79 2.43 6.79
CA THR A 183 -18.59 1.68 6.40
C THR A 183 -17.38 2.56 6.66
N VAL A 184 -16.51 2.14 7.57
CA VAL A 184 -15.34 2.94 8.01
C VAL A 184 -14.09 2.06 8.11
N SER A 185 -12.91 2.70 8.16
CA SER A 185 -11.66 1.99 8.44
C SER A 185 -11.65 1.41 9.87
N PRO A 186 -10.91 0.31 10.11
CA PRO A 186 -10.70 -0.27 11.44
C PRO A 186 -10.18 0.73 12.48
N THR A 187 -9.37 1.70 12.06
CA THR A 187 -8.90 2.78 12.92
C THR A 187 -10.07 3.64 13.39
N HIS A 188 -10.95 4.09 12.48
CA HIS A 188 -12.15 4.84 12.84
C HIS A 188 -13.09 4.04 13.74
N ALA A 189 -13.31 2.76 13.43
CA ALA A 189 -14.14 1.87 14.25
C ALA A 189 -13.58 1.65 15.66
N THR A 190 -12.25 1.54 15.79
CA THR A 190 -11.59 1.35 17.10
C THR A 190 -11.70 2.62 17.94
N ILE A 191 -11.58 3.81 17.34
CA ILE A 191 -11.77 5.09 18.05
C ILE A 191 -13.16 5.10 18.70
N ILE A 192 -14.22 4.91 17.91
CA ILE A 192 -15.59 5.02 18.43
C ILE A 192 -15.91 3.90 19.44
N TRP A 193 -15.30 2.71 19.28
CA TRP A 193 -15.40 1.64 20.27
C TRP A 193 -14.88 2.05 21.65
N HIS A 194 -13.76 2.78 21.73
CA HIS A 194 -13.26 3.28 23.02
C HIS A 194 -14.22 4.30 23.65
N PHE A 195 -14.92 5.10 22.86
CA PHE A 195 -15.95 6.03 23.36
C PHE A 195 -17.16 5.32 23.99
N GLN A 196 -17.38 4.03 23.71
CA GLN A 196 -18.41 3.23 24.38
C GLN A 196 -18.08 2.97 25.87
N THR A 197 -16.80 2.91 26.22
CA THR A 197 -16.37 2.62 27.61
C THR A 197 -16.21 3.89 28.44
N LYS A 198 -15.79 4.99 27.83
CA LYS A 198 -15.59 6.30 28.47
C LYS A 198 -16.01 7.40 27.49
N ASN A 199 -16.86 8.32 27.93
CA ASN A 199 -17.46 9.33 27.06
C ASN A 199 -16.50 10.47 26.67
N GLN A 200 -15.40 10.65 27.40
CA GLN A 200 -14.41 11.70 27.14
C GLN A 200 -13.01 11.11 27.09
N TRP A 201 -12.27 11.43 26.04
CA TRP A 201 -10.90 10.97 25.84
C TRP A 201 -9.99 12.11 25.40
N THR A 202 -8.71 12.04 25.76
CA THR A 202 -7.69 12.89 25.14
C THR A 202 -6.99 12.17 24.00
N VAL A 203 -6.41 12.93 23.06
CA VAL A 203 -5.63 12.37 21.93
C VAL A 203 -4.44 11.56 22.44
N GLU A 204 -3.76 12.03 23.48
CA GLU A 204 -2.60 11.34 24.05
C GLU A 204 -3.00 10.00 24.68
N GLU A 205 -4.12 9.96 25.41
CA GLU A 205 -4.65 8.72 26.00
C GLU A 205 -5.00 7.70 24.91
N LEU A 206 -5.73 8.13 23.88
CA LEU A 206 -6.10 7.26 22.75
C LEU A 206 -4.88 6.83 21.94
N SER A 207 -3.89 7.71 21.75
CA SER A 207 -2.65 7.40 21.05
C SER A 207 -1.86 6.29 21.75
N GLN A 208 -1.78 6.35 23.08
CA GLN A 208 -1.13 5.31 23.89
C GLN A 208 -1.88 3.98 23.84
N LEU A 209 -3.22 4.01 23.90
CA LEU A 209 -4.05 2.80 23.87
C LEU A 209 -4.05 2.11 22.51
N MET A 210 -4.20 2.88 21.43
CA MET A 210 -4.30 2.34 20.07
C MET A 210 -2.93 2.09 19.42
N HIS A 211 -1.85 2.59 20.03
CA HIS A 211 -0.51 2.65 19.44
C HIS A 211 -0.46 3.38 18.08
N VAL A 212 -1.33 4.39 17.90
CA VAL A 212 -1.39 5.22 16.69
C VAL A 212 -0.80 6.60 17.00
N PRO A 213 0.05 7.19 16.12
CA PRO A 213 0.59 8.53 16.34
C PRO A 213 -0.50 9.60 16.48
N ALA A 214 -0.32 10.52 17.43
CA ALA A 214 -1.28 11.59 17.71
C ALA A 214 -1.64 12.45 16.48
N THR A 215 -0.70 12.65 15.55
CA THR A 215 -0.93 13.39 14.30
C THR A 215 -1.93 12.69 13.38
N VAL A 216 -1.80 11.37 13.21
CA VAL A 216 -2.73 10.55 12.42
C VAL A 216 -4.08 10.49 13.12
N LEU A 217 -4.07 10.31 14.44
CA LEU A 217 -5.29 10.22 15.23
C LEU A 217 -6.14 11.50 15.17
N ARG A 218 -5.52 12.69 15.22
CA ARG A 218 -6.24 13.97 15.04
C ARG A 218 -6.97 14.04 13.70
N ARG A 219 -6.32 13.63 12.61
CA ARG A 219 -6.93 13.58 11.27
C ARG A 219 -8.11 12.61 11.23
N LYS A 220 -7.97 11.41 11.82
CA LYS A 220 -9.02 10.39 11.86
C LYS A 220 -10.17 10.74 12.82
N ILE A 221 -9.93 11.53 13.87
CA ILE A 221 -11.00 12.07 14.74
C ILE A 221 -11.81 13.15 14.02
N ALA A 222 -11.20 13.94 13.12
CA ALA A 222 -11.89 14.98 12.36
C ALA A 222 -13.07 14.42 11.54
N PHE A 223 -12.96 13.19 11.03
CA PHE A 223 -14.08 12.47 10.41
C PHE A 223 -15.27 12.33 11.37
N TRP A 224 -15.03 11.89 12.61
CA TRP A 224 -16.11 11.75 13.60
C TRP A 224 -16.68 13.09 14.08
N GLN A 225 -15.89 14.16 13.99
CA GLN A 225 -16.39 15.53 14.19
C GLN A 225 -17.27 15.99 13.02
N SER A 226 -16.91 15.68 11.77
CA SER A 226 -17.71 16.02 10.59
C SER A 226 -19.08 15.33 10.60
N GLN A 227 -19.14 14.08 11.12
CA GLN A 227 -20.38 13.34 11.37
C GLN A 227 -21.18 13.85 12.59
N GLY A 228 -20.63 14.79 13.36
CA GLY A 228 -21.25 15.38 14.53
C GLY A 228 -21.36 14.44 15.74
N MET A 229 -20.55 13.37 15.79
CA MET A 229 -20.56 12.42 16.91
C MET A 229 -19.54 12.77 18.00
N LEU A 230 -18.43 13.41 17.63
CA LEU A 230 -17.43 13.87 18.59
C LEU A 230 -17.35 15.41 18.58
N ARG A 231 -17.25 16.01 19.76
CA ARG A 231 -17.05 17.45 19.93
C ARG A 231 -15.81 17.71 20.76
N GLU A 232 -15.01 18.68 20.35
CA GLU A 232 -13.85 19.14 21.11
C GLU A 232 -14.32 20.02 22.28
N VAL A 233 -13.90 19.67 23.51
CA VAL A 233 -14.23 20.43 24.74
C VAL A 233 -13.05 21.30 25.16
N SER A 234 -11.85 20.76 25.06
CA SER A 234 -10.58 21.47 25.26
C SER A 234 -9.59 20.97 24.21
N THR A 235 -8.45 21.67 24.06
CA THR A 235 -7.37 21.24 23.15
C THR A 235 -7.09 19.75 23.35
N ASP A 236 -7.25 18.98 22.28
CA ASP A 236 -7.01 17.52 22.26
C ASP A 236 -7.88 16.69 23.19
N SER A 237 -9.02 17.20 23.64
CA SER A 237 -10.01 16.44 24.40
C SER A 237 -11.36 16.43 23.70
N PHE A 238 -11.85 15.23 23.41
CA PHE A 238 -13.09 14.99 22.70
C PHE A 238 -14.12 14.31 23.57
N LEU A 239 -15.37 14.73 23.43
CA LEU A 239 -16.54 14.21 24.12
C LEU A 239 -17.52 13.62 23.10
N LEU A 240 -18.08 12.46 23.41
CA LEU A 240 -19.17 11.85 22.67
C LEU A 240 -20.46 12.67 22.80
N VAL A 241 -21.08 13.00 21.67
CA VAL A 241 -22.36 13.71 21.60
C VAL A 241 -23.46 12.70 21.25
N GLU A 242 -24.26 12.34 22.25
CA GLU A 242 -25.35 11.36 22.09
C GLU A 242 -26.66 11.96 21.55
N GLU A 243 -26.84 13.29 21.64
CA GLU A 243 -28.03 14.01 21.19
C GLU A 243 -27.64 15.15 20.24
N SER A 244 -28.15 15.13 19.02
CA SER A 244 -28.00 16.25 18.09
C SER A 244 -28.82 17.46 18.57
N ALA A 245 -28.15 18.54 18.96
CA ALA A 245 -28.81 19.80 19.34
C ALA A 245 -29.53 20.51 18.17
N THR A 246 -29.43 20.00 16.93
CA THR A 246 -29.98 20.63 15.73
C THR A 246 -30.95 19.72 14.99
N ARG A 247 -32.25 19.91 15.24
CA ARG A 247 -33.36 19.41 14.41
C ARG A 247 -33.52 20.17 13.08
N SER A 248 -32.47 20.78 12.56
CA SER A 248 -32.55 21.64 11.38
C SER A 248 -31.24 21.64 10.59
N ARG A 249 -31.07 20.63 9.74
CA ARG A 249 -30.64 20.75 8.34
C ARG A 249 -30.82 19.41 7.66
N CYS A 250 -31.15 19.47 6.37
CA CYS A 250 -31.61 18.40 5.49
C CYS A 250 -30.96 17.04 5.72
N PRO A 251 -31.68 15.92 5.49
CA PRO A 251 -31.02 14.64 5.28
C PRO A 251 -30.20 14.78 4.01
N VAL A 252 -28.89 15.00 4.15
CA VAL A 252 -27.97 14.66 3.08
C VAL A 252 -28.17 13.16 2.92
N ALA A 253 -28.65 12.75 1.74
CA ALA A 253 -28.80 11.34 1.43
C ALA A 253 -27.48 10.62 1.80
N PRO A 254 -27.52 9.37 2.27
CA PRO A 254 -26.31 8.57 2.54
C PRO A 254 -25.56 8.19 1.25
N ASP A 255 -25.79 8.91 0.16
CA ASP A 255 -25.24 8.70 -1.16
C ASP A 255 -24.44 9.96 -1.50
N MET A 256 -23.11 9.81 -1.58
CA MET A 256 -22.11 10.85 -1.88
C MET A 256 -21.58 11.72 -0.72
N VAL A 257 -21.08 11.08 0.32
CA VAL A 257 -19.87 11.61 0.98
C VAL A 257 -18.69 10.75 0.54
N CYS A 258 -18.30 10.91 -0.72
CA CYS A 258 -16.90 10.74 -1.08
C CYS A 258 -16.19 11.95 -0.47
N GLU A 259 -15.90 11.88 0.83
CA GLU A 259 -14.84 12.73 1.36
C GLU A 259 -13.61 12.41 0.50
N ASP A 260 -12.99 13.47 -0.03
CA ASP A 260 -11.58 13.53 -0.38
C ASP A 260 -10.74 13.12 0.85
N GLU A 261 -10.89 11.89 1.35
CA GLU A 261 -9.67 11.17 1.68
C GLU A 261 -8.96 11.14 0.33
N GLU A 262 -7.93 11.97 0.18
CA GLU A 262 -6.72 11.51 -0.49
C GLU A 262 -6.58 10.07 -0.02
N THR A 263 -7.01 9.10 -0.83
CA THR A 263 -7.07 7.70 -0.43
C THR A 263 -5.64 7.40 -0.07
N GLU A 264 -5.36 7.37 1.24
CA GLU A 264 -4.01 7.23 1.74
C GLU A 264 -3.57 5.89 1.17
N SER A 265 -2.70 5.92 0.16
CA SER A 265 -2.34 4.73 -0.61
C SER A 265 -2.00 3.61 0.36
N ALA A 266 -2.55 2.41 0.14
CA ALA A 266 -2.25 1.27 0.98
C ALA A 266 -0.78 0.86 0.86
N MET A 267 -0.15 1.29 -0.24
CA MET A 267 1.24 1.02 -0.57
C MET A 267 2.16 2.04 0.08
N ALA A 268 3.35 1.57 0.48
CA ALA A 268 4.43 2.45 0.91
C ALA A 268 4.81 3.42 -0.22
N SER A 269 5.24 4.64 0.12
CA SER A 269 5.55 5.64 -0.90
C SER A 269 6.73 5.17 -1.77
N ALA A 270 6.78 5.58 -3.04
CA ALA A 270 7.89 5.20 -3.93
C ALA A 270 9.27 5.55 -3.34
N HIS A 271 9.34 6.62 -2.53
CA HIS A 271 10.55 6.98 -1.78
C HIS A 271 10.91 5.92 -0.72
N ASP A 272 9.94 5.48 0.08
CA ASP A 272 10.14 4.48 1.14
C ASP A 272 10.51 3.11 0.54
N GLN A 273 9.86 2.71 -0.56
CA GLN A 273 10.19 1.47 -1.28
C GLN A 273 11.66 1.50 -1.76
N ARG A 274 12.06 2.62 -2.37
CA ARG A 274 13.44 2.80 -2.85
C ARG A 274 14.44 2.84 -1.70
N GLU A 275 14.05 3.39 -0.55
CA GLU A 275 14.87 3.38 0.65
C GLU A 275 15.09 1.97 1.20
N GLU A 276 14.05 1.13 1.28
CA GLU A 276 14.17 -0.27 1.69
C GLU A 276 15.07 -1.07 0.75
N GLU A 277 14.92 -0.90 -0.56
CA GLU A 277 15.79 -1.52 -1.57
C GLU A 277 17.25 -1.11 -1.36
N LEU A 278 17.52 0.17 -1.16
CA LEU A 278 18.87 0.67 -0.88
C LEU A 278 19.40 0.19 0.49
N GLN A 279 18.51 -0.04 1.45
CA GLN A 279 18.86 -0.57 2.76
C GLN A 279 19.32 -2.03 2.69
N VAL A 280 18.91 -2.82 1.68
CA VAL A 280 19.51 -4.14 1.43
C VAL A 280 21.00 -3.99 1.10
N PHE A 281 21.37 -3.01 0.28
CA PHE A 281 22.78 -2.72 -0.04
C PHE A 281 23.59 -2.33 1.20
N TRP A 282 22.97 -1.76 2.23
CA TRP A 282 23.67 -1.42 3.47
C TRP A 282 24.35 -2.65 4.10
N SER A 283 23.67 -3.79 4.13
CA SER A 283 24.24 -5.03 4.70
C SER A 283 25.49 -5.49 3.93
N TYR A 284 25.45 -5.41 2.60
CA TYR A 284 26.60 -5.69 1.73
C TYR A 284 27.71 -4.66 1.92
N ILE A 285 27.39 -3.37 2.00
CA ILE A 285 28.36 -2.29 2.20
C ILE A 285 29.09 -2.45 3.54
N VAL A 286 28.35 -2.73 4.62
CA VAL A 286 28.93 -3.02 5.93
C VAL A 286 29.82 -4.27 5.84
N GLY A 287 29.35 -5.35 5.22
CA GLY A 287 30.15 -6.56 5.02
C GLY A 287 31.44 -6.29 4.24
N MET A 288 31.40 -5.48 3.19
CA MET A 288 32.58 -5.10 2.41
C MET A 288 33.53 -4.20 3.21
N LEU A 289 33.03 -3.20 3.94
CA LEU A 289 33.84 -2.27 4.72
C LEU A 289 34.44 -2.91 5.99
N THR A 290 33.79 -3.92 6.57
CA THR A 290 34.35 -4.71 7.67
C THR A 290 35.56 -5.53 7.20
N ASN A 291 35.52 -6.05 5.97
CA ASN A 291 36.60 -6.88 5.43
C ASN A 291 37.74 -6.09 4.78
N LEU A 292 37.43 -4.95 4.14
CA LEU A 292 38.38 -4.18 3.33
C LEU A 292 38.78 -2.83 3.95
N ASP A 293 38.25 -2.50 5.13
CA ASP A 293 38.54 -1.31 5.95
C ASP A 293 38.23 0.07 5.33
N LEU A 294 38.63 0.31 4.08
CA LEU A 294 38.56 1.59 3.38
C LEU A 294 38.21 1.35 1.91
N MET A 295 37.16 2.00 1.41
CA MET A 295 36.79 1.89 0.00
C MET A 295 36.31 3.22 -0.61
N PRO A 296 36.71 3.52 -1.86
CA PRO A 296 36.18 4.65 -2.62
C PRO A 296 34.79 4.32 -3.21
N LEU A 297 34.02 5.37 -3.52
CA LEU A 297 32.66 5.26 -4.07
C LEU A 297 32.58 4.32 -5.28
N ASP A 298 33.47 4.49 -6.26
CA ASP A 298 33.45 3.73 -7.52
C ASP A 298 33.64 2.22 -7.30
N ARG A 299 34.48 1.86 -6.33
CA ARG A 299 34.75 0.46 -5.98
C ARG A 299 33.55 -0.17 -5.28
N ILE A 300 32.89 0.58 -4.39
CA ILE A 300 31.63 0.13 -3.76
C ILE A 300 30.56 -0.09 -4.84
N HIS A 301 30.41 0.84 -5.78
CA HIS A 301 29.45 0.74 -6.88
C HIS A 301 29.70 -0.48 -7.77
N GLN A 302 30.95 -0.72 -8.18
CA GLN A 302 31.32 -1.88 -8.98
C GLN A 302 31.08 -3.20 -8.24
N MET A 303 31.41 -3.27 -6.94
CA MET A 303 31.17 -4.48 -6.15
C MET A 303 29.68 -4.73 -5.94
N LEU A 304 28.86 -3.71 -5.68
CA LEU A 304 27.41 -3.86 -5.64
C LEU A 304 26.86 -4.34 -6.99
N LYS A 305 27.38 -3.83 -8.11
CA LYS A 305 26.99 -4.29 -9.44
C LYS A 305 27.42 -5.74 -9.74
N MET A 306 28.55 -6.19 -9.17
CA MET A 306 29.00 -7.57 -9.36
C MET A 306 28.32 -8.57 -8.43
N PHE A 307 27.98 -8.18 -7.19
CA PHE A 307 27.52 -9.12 -6.17
C PHE A 307 26.06 -8.93 -5.74
N ALA A 308 25.50 -7.72 -5.86
CA ALA A 308 24.14 -7.41 -5.43
C ALA A 308 23.13 -7.35 -6.60
N SER A 309 23.57 -7.00 -7.82
CA SER A 309 22.68 -6.88 -9.00
C SER A 309 22.67 -8.12 -9.91
N GLN A 310 23.10 -9.30 -9.44
CA GLN A 310 23.03 -10.57 -10.20
C GLN A 310 21.81 -11.45 -9.84
N GLY A 311 20.89 -10.94 -9.01
CA GLY A 311 19.65 -11.65 -8.65
C GLY A 311 18.46 -11.32 -9.56
N PRO A 312 17.36 -12.11 -9.52
CA PRO A 312 16.11 -11.82 -10.25
C PRO A 312 15.43 -10.50 -9.80
N THR A 313 15.87 -9.92 -8.68
CA THR A 313 15.48 -8.60 -8.16
C THR A 313 16.65 -7.61 -8.28
N ALA A 314 17.30 -7.56 -9.46
CA ALA A 314 18.43 -6.67 -9.69
C ALA A 314 17.96 -5.20 -9.64
N VAL A 315 18.14 -4.56 -8.49
CA VAL A 315 17.89 -3.13 -8.34
C VAL A 315 19.05 -2.39 -9.01
N GLU A 316 18.74 -1.66 -10.09
CA GLU A 316 19.71 -0.76 -10.72
C GLU A 316 19.95 0.45 -9.81
N CYS A 317 21.14 0.50 -9.20
CA CYS A 317 21.57 1.64 -8.41
C CYS A 317 22.54 2.49 -9.23
N SER A 318 22.17 3.75 -9.52
CA SER A 318 23.08 4.68 -10.18
C SER A 318 24.17 5.16 -9.20
N LEU A 319 25.30 5.61 -9.75
CA LEU A 319 26.42 6.11 -8.94
C LEU A 319 26.03 7.36 -8.12
N GLN A 320 25.14 8.20 -8.65
CA GLN A 320 24.63 9.38 -7.95
C GLN A 320 23.72 9.00 -6.77
N GLU A 321 22.86 7.99 -6.94
CA GLU A 321 21.99 7.50 -5.88
C GLU A 321 22.79 6.84 -4.76
N LEU A 322 23.78 6.01 -5.11
CA LEU A 322 24.67 5.41 -4.14
C LEU A 322 25.41 6.47 -3.32
N ARG A 323 25.88 7.53 -3.99
CA ARG A 323 26.53 8.66 -3.31
C ARG A 323 25.57 9.32 -2.31
N HIS A 324 24.36 9.65 -2.74
CA HIS A 324 23.37 10.27 -1.86
C HIS A 324 23.04 9.38 -0.65
N PHE A 325 22.91 8.07 -0.88
CA PHE A 325 22.68 7.09 0.18
C PHE A 325 23.84 7.03 1.18
N LEU A 326 25.08 6.96 0.72
CA LEU A 326 26.26 6.94 1.58
C LEU A 326 26.44 8.25 2.34
N ASP A 327 26.21 9.40 1.70
CA ASP A 327 26.28 10.72 2.33
C ASP A 327 25.25 10.85 3.46
N ARG A 328 24.06 10.25 3.30
CA ARG A 328 23.06 10.15 4.38
C ARG A 328 23.55 9.27 5.53
N LYS A 329 24.16 8.12 5.25
CA LYS A 329 24.75 7.25 6.31
C LYS A 329 25.93 7.91 7.02
N VAL A 330 26.66 8.80 6.37
CA VAL A 330 27.68 9.65 7.01
C VAL A 330 27.03 10.66 7.95
N ARG A 331 25.91 11.28 7.55
CA ARG A 331 25.14 12.20 8.40
C ARG A 331 24.53 11.50 9.62
N GLU A 332 24.11 10.24 9.47
CA GLU A 332 23.64 9.38 10.57
C GLU A 332 24.78 8.86 11.47
N HIS A 333 26.04 9.27 11.22
CA HIS A 333 27.24 8.78 11.92
C HIS A 333 27.47 7.26 11.83
N LYS A 334 26.86 6.59 10.84
CA LYS A 334 27.07 5.16 10.55
C LYS A 334 28.25 4.91 9.61
N LEU A 335 28.70 5.94 8.91
CA LEU A 335 29.92 5.94 8.08
C LEU A 335 30.77 7.17 8.36
N LEU A 336 32.07 7.03 8.16
CA LEU A 336 33.04 8.11 8.12
C LEU A 336 33.49 8.30 6.68
N PHE A 337 33.54 9.55 6.22
CA PHE A 337 34.07 9.90 4.91
C PHE A 337 35.32 10.77 5.10
N SER A 338 36.47 10.28 4.62
CA SER A 338 37.73 11.02 4.69
C SER A 338 38.57 10.78 3.43
N GLY A 339 39.05 11.87 2.82
CA GLY A 339 39.97 11.79 1.67
C GLY A 339 39.41 11.06 0.43
N GLY A 340 38.08 11.00 0.24
CA GLY A 340 37.47 10.26 -0.87
C GLY A 340 37.14 8.79 -0.57
N PHE A 341 37.39 8.33 0.66
CA PHE A 341 37.15 6.96 1.09
C PHE A 341 36.07 6.89 2.18
N TYR A 342 35.24 5.85 2.12
CA TYR A 342 34.27 5.49 3.15
C TYR A 342 34.86 4.46 4.10
N ARG A 343 34.57 4.60 5.39
CA ARG A 343 35.00 3.71 6.48
C ARG A 343 33.90 3.54 7.52
N LEU A 344 33.86 2.41 8.22
CA LEU A 344 33.00 2.21 9.38
C LEU A 344 33.57 2.95 10.62
N PRO A 345 32.72 3.56 11.47
CA PRO A 345 33.15 4.06 12.77
C PRO A 345 33.81 2.93 13.56
N LYS A 346 34.90 3.24 14.27
CA LYS A 346 35.47 2.28 15.22
C LYS A 346 34.46 2.12 16.36
N SER A 347 34.05 0.87 16.64
CA SER A 347 33.32 0.53 17.86
C SER A 347 34.10 0.88 19.11
#